data_AF-A0AAD8HXS6-F1
#
_entry.id   AF-A0AAD8HXS6-F1
#
_cell.length_a   1.000
_cell.length_b   1.000
_cell.length_c   1.000
_cell.angle_alpha   90.00
_cell.angle_beta   90.00
_cell.angle_gamma   90.00
#
_symmetry.space_group_name_H-M   'P 1'
#
loop_
_entity.id
_entity.type
_entity.pdbx_description
1 polymer ?
#
loop_
_entity_poly.entity_id
_entity_poly.type
_entity_poly.pdbx_seq_one_letter_code
_entity_poly.pdbx_strand_id
1 'polypeptide(L)'
;MSNLGDLGSARKLFDLMPERNVVSFTTLIDAYAKSGDMASARFLFDQSESKDVVLWSAMITGYTQNGQPNEAVQLFTDLREHNVKPDEYVIVSLMSACSQVGSLELAKWADSYVSQSSLDLRRPHVVADLQL
;
A
#
# COMPACT_ATOMS: atom_id res chain seq x y z
N MET A 1 -22.82 9.19 2.01
CA MET A 1 -22.28 10.03 3.12
C MET A 1 -22.06 9.24 4.41
N SER A 2 -21.89 7.92 4.38
CA SER A 2 -21.79 7.08 5.60
C SER A 2 -20.36 6.81 6.11
N ASN A 3 -19.30 7.00 5.29
CA ASN A 3 -17.93 6.67 5.73
C ASN A 3 -17.26 7.73 6.63
N LEU A 4 -17.58 9.03 6.48
CA LEU A 4 -16.90 10.08 7.26
C LEU A 4 -17.31 10.10 8.74
N GLY A 5 -18.56 9.76 9.05
CA GLY A 5 -19.07 9.76 10.43
C GLY A 5 -18.46 8.63 11.29
N ASP A 6 -18.16 7.49 10.65
CA ASP A 6 -17.51 6.35 11.29
C ASP A 6 -16.02 6.63 11.55
N LEU A 7 -15.33 7.26 10.59
CA LEU A 7 -13.89 7.54 10.69
C LEU A 7 -13.53 8.48 11.85
N GLY A 8 -14.34 9.53 12.09
CA GLY A 8 -14.14 10.42 13.23
C GLY A 8 -14.34 9.73 14.58
N SER A 9 -15.23 8.75 14.66
CA SER A 9 -15.46 7.95 15.87
C SER A 9 -14.33 6.93 16.08
N ALA A 10 -13.91 6.26 15.01
CA ALA A 10 -12.77 5.35 15.01
C ALA A 10 -11.48 6.07 15.46
N ARG A 11 -11.26 7.31 15.00
CA ARG A 11 -10.11 8.11 15.42
C ARG A 11 -10.14 8.43 16.91
N LYS A 12 -11.29 8.83 17.45
CA LYS A 12 -11.42 9.08 18.90
C LYS A 12 -11.14 7.82 19.72
N LEU A 13 -11.64 6.66 19.27
CA LEU A 13 -11.36 5.39 19.94
C LEU A 13 -9.87 5.07 19.93
N PHE A 14 -9.22 5.23 18.77
CA PHE A 14 -7.78 5.03 18.63
C PHE A 14 -6.96 5.96 19.54
N ASP A 15 -7.37 7.24 19.66
CA ASP A 15 -6.68 8.20 20.50
C ASP A 15 -6.79 7.82 22.00
N LEU A 16 -7.90 7.19 22.40
CA LEU A 16 -8.16 6.69 23.77
C LEU A 16 -7.51 5.33 24.07
N MET A 17 -6.97 4.62 23.08
CA MET A 17 -6.32 3.32 23.32
C MET A 17 -5.02 3.52 24.11
N PRO A 18 -4.86 2.85 25.27
CA PRO A 18 -3.63 2.95 26.07
C PRO A 18 -2.42 2.33 25.36
N GLU A 19 -2.65 1.29 24.56
CA GLU A 19 -1.64 0.67 23.71
C GLU A 19 -2.17 0.55 22.28
N ARG A 20 -1.52 1.26 21.35
CA ARG A 20 -1.83 1.21 19.92
C ARG A 20 -0.89 0.21 19.27
N ASN A 21 -1.45 -0.69 18.47
CA ASN A 21 -0.68 -1.71 17.76
C ASN A 21 -0.82 -1.55 16.25
N VAL A 22 -0.02 -2.33 15.51
CA VAL A 22 0.00 -2.33 14.03
C VAL A 22 -1.40 -2.40 13.44
N VAL A 23 -2.28 -3.27 13.96
CA VAL A 23 -3.65 -3.43 13.43
C VAL A 23 -4.43 -2.12 13.54
N SER A 24 -4.42 -1.48 14.71
CA SER A 24 -5.14 -0.22 14.92
C SER A 24 -4.64 0.91 14.01
N PHE A 25 -3.33 0.97 13.75
CA PHE A 25 -2.74 1.92 12.79
C PHE A 25 -3.15 1.58 11.36
N THR A 26 -2.96 0.33 10.93
CA THR A 26 -3.31 -0.13 9.58
C THR A 26 -4.78 0.13 9.25
N THR A 27 -5.70 -0.16 10.18
CA THR A 27 -7.13 0.05 9.97
C THR A 27 -7.46 1.52 9.74
N LEU A 28 -6.92 2.44 10.54
CA LEU A 28 -7.18 3.87 10.33
C LEU A 28 -6.48 4.40 9.08
N ILE A 29 -5.24 3.99 8.82
CA ILE A 29 -4.51 4.38 7.61
C ILE A 29 -5.29 3.98 6.36
N ASP A 30 -5.74 2.73 6.29
CA ASP A 30 -6.54 2.21 5.17
C ASP A 30 -7.87 2.98 5.03
N ALA A 31 -8.55 3.28 6.14
CA ALA A 31 -9.78 4.05 6.12
C ALA A 31 -9.58 5.49 5.63
N TYR A 32 -8.52 6.16 6.09
CA TYR A 32 -8.15 7.50 5.60
C TYR A 32 -7.77 7.47 4.12
N ALA A 33 -6.95 6.50 3.69
CA ALA A 33 -6.56 6.33 2.29
C ALA A 33 -7.77 6.09 1.36
N LYS A 34 -8.71 5.23 1.77
CA LYS A 34 -9.97 4.98 1.05
C LYS A 34 -10.88 6.20 0.98
N SER A 35 -10.75 7.13 1.92
CA SER A 35 -11.48 8.41 1.92
C SER A 35 -10.78 9.52 1.14
N GLY A 36 -9.55 9.27 0.67
CA GLY A 36 -8.70 10.24 -0.03
C GLY A 36 -7.93 11.20 0.87
N ASP A 37 -8.09 11.11 2.20
CA ASP A 37 -7.33 11.90 3.16
C ASP A 37 -5.95 11.29 3.43
N MET A 38 -5.08 11.38 2.42
CA MET A 38 -3.71 10.87 2.51
C MET A 38 -2.85 11.62 3.53
N ALA A 39 -3.22 12.85 3.91
CA ALA A 39 -2.50 13.62 4.92
C ALA A 39 -2.69 12.98 6.31
N SER A 40 -3.93 12.64 6.69
CA SER A 40 -4.21 11.93 7.93
C SER A 40 -3.63 10.51 7.95
N ALA A 41 -3.70 9.80 6.81
CA ALA A 41 -3.07 8.49 6.67
C ALA A 41 -1.56 8.57 6.90
N ARG A 42 -0.88 9.53 6.26
CA ARG A 42 0.56 9.75 6.41
C ARG A 42 0.95 10.13 7.84
N PHE A 43 0.17 11.00 8.48
CA PHE A 43 0.40 11.39 9.86
C PHE A 43 0.37 10.20 10.83
N LEU A 44 -0.55 9.24 10.62
CA LEU A 44 -0.60 8.02 11.43
C LEU A 44 0.54 7.07 11.10
N PHE A 45 0.87 6.92 9.82
CA PHE A 45 2.00 6.10 9.40
C PHE A 45 3.30 6.59 10.07
N ASP A 46 3.59 7.89 10.01
CA ASP A 46 4.81 8.46 10.59
C ASP A 46 4.87 8.28 12.12
N GLN A 47 3.73 8.37 12.81
CA GLN A 47 3.63 8.12 14.27
C GLN A 47 3.86 6.67 14.69
N SER A 48 3.66 5.69 13.80
CA SER A 48 3.88 4.28 14.16
C SER A 48 5.36 4.00 14.36
N GLU A 49 5.78 3.66 15.58
CA GLU A 49 7.19 3.34 15.87
C GLU A 49 7.64 2.03 15.19
N SER A 50 6.71 1.08 15.04
CA SER A 50 6.94 -0.18 14.32
C SER A 50 6.12 -0.20 13.04
N LYS A 51 6.80 -0.21 11.88
CA LYS A 51 6.18 -0.30 10.56
C LYS A 51 6.52 -1.65 9.95
N ASP A 52 5.57 -2.57 9.96
CA ASP A 52 5.70 -3.85 9.26
C ASP A 52 5.29 -3.71 7.79
N VAL A 53 5.49 -4.77 7.01
CA VAL A 53 5.15 -4.76 5.58
C VAL A 53 3.71 -4.33 5.33
N VAL A 54 2.77 -4.70 6.20
CA VAL A 54 1.35 -4.37 6.05
C VAL A 54 1.11 -2.87 6.13
N LEU A 55 1.75 -2.17 7.07
CA LEU A 55 1.65 -0.70 7.18
C LEU A 55 2.19 0.01 5.93
N TRP A 56 3.32 -0.47 5.41
CA TRP A 56 3.91 0.06 4.18
C TRP A 56 3.01 -0.20 2.97
N SER A 57 2.47 -1.42 2.85
CA SER A 57 1.55 -1.82 1.78
C SER A 57 0.34 -0.90 1.73
N ALA A 58 -0.30 -0.66 2.89
CA ALA A 58 -1.47 0.21 2.98
C ALA A 58 -1.19 1.63 2.46
N MET A 59 -0.04 2.22 2.81
CA MET A 59 0.32 3.57 2.36
C MET A 59 0.72 3.62 0.87
N ILE A 60 1.52 2.66 0.38
CA ILE A 60 1.93 2.62 -1.03
C ILE A 60 0.72 2.45 -1.94
N THR A 61 -0.17 1.51 -1.61
CA THR A 61 -1.43 1.32 -2.34
C THR A 61 -2.31 2.56 -2.23
N GLY A 62 -2.42 3.16 -1.04
CA GLY A 62 -3.19 4.38 -0.80
C GLY A 62 -2.75 5.54 -1.68
N TYR A 63 -1.45 5.82 -1.74
CA TYR A 63 -0.90 6.86 -2.62
C TYR A 63 -1.13 6.55 -4.11
N THR A 64 -0.93 5.30 -4.52
CA THR A 64 -1.17 4.86 -5.90
C THR A 64 -2.62 5.06 -6.33
N GLN A 65 -3.57 4.65 -5.48
CA GLN A 65 -5.01 4.75 -5.78
C GLN A 65 -5.53 6.18 -5.76
N ASN A 66 -4.90 7.08 -4.99
CA ASN A 66 -5.25 8.49 -4.89
C ASN A 66 -4.50 9.39 -5.89
N GLY A 67 -3.87 8.81 -6.92
CA GLY A 67 -3.20 9.56 -7.97
C GLY A 67 -1.95 10.31 -7.52
N GLN A 68 -1.29 9.82 -6.47
CA GLN A 68 -0.04 10.34 -5.91
C GLN A 68 1.11 9.32 -6.08
N PRO A 69 1.42 8.90 -7.32
CA PRO A 69 2.32 7.78 -7.53
C PRO A 69 3.80 8.14 -7.26
N ASN A 70 4.19 9.41 -7.24
CA ASN A 70 5.54 9.82 -6.84
C ASN A 70 5.80 9.55 -5.36
N GLU A 71 4.80 9.83 -4.52
CA GLU A 71 4.81 9.56 -3.09
C GLU A 71 4.82 8.05 -2.83
N ALA A 72 4.06 7.27 -3.61
CA ALA A 72 4.10 5.81 -3.56
C ALA A 72 5.51 5.26 -3.86
N VAL A 73 6.17 5.82 -4.88
CA VAL A 73 7.54 5.48 -5.28
C VAL A 73 8.56 5.83 -4.20
N GLN A 74 8.45 7.01 -3.60
CA GLN A 74 9.32 7.42 -2.49
C GLN A 74 9.17 6.46 -1.31
N LEU A 75 7.93 6.17 -0.89
CA LEU A 75 7.66 5.25 0.20
C LEU A 75 8.20 3.84 -0.07
N PHE A 76 8.11 3.39 -1.32
CA PHE A 76 8.67 2.11 -1.73
C PHE A 76 10.21 2.09 -1.64
N THR A 77 10.86 3.21 -1.95
CA THR A 77 12.31 3.36 -1.78
C THR A 77 12.68 3.27 -0.30
N ASP A 78 11.94 3.98 0.56
CA ASP A 78 12.15 3.93 2.01
C ASP A 78 11.95 2.52 2.58
N LEU A 79 10.90 1.80 2.14
CA LEU A 79 10.63 0.41 2.51
C LEU A 79 11.86 -0.49 2.26
N ARG A 80 12.50 -0.32 1.09
CA ARG A 80 13.71 -1.08 0.72
C ARG A 80 14.90 -0.73 1.59
N GLU A 81 15.10 0.53 1.91
CA GLU A 81 16.18 0.98 2.81
C GLU A 81 16.02 0.40 4.22
N HIS A 82 14.78 0.17 4.66
CA HIS A 82 14.46 -0.50 5.92
C HIS A 82 14.58 -2.03 5.85
N ASN A 83 15.03 -2.60 4.72
CA ASN A 83 15.14 -4.04 4.46
C ASN A 83 13.82 -4.81 4.71
N VAL A 84 12.69 -4.13 4.58
CA VAL A 84 11.38 -4.79 4.65
C VAL A 84 11.14 -5.48 3.31
N LYS A 85 10.74 -6.75 3.33
CA LYS A 85 10.46 -7.48 2.08
C LYS A 85 9.07 -7.10 1.58
N PRO A 86 8.92 -6.53 0.37
CA PRO A 86 7.60 -6.27 -0.20
C PRO A 86 6.83 -7.59 -0.41
N ASP A 87 5.54 -7.58 -0.09
CA ASP A 87 4.63 -8.65 -0.48
C ASP A 87 4.16 -8.50 -1.94
N GLU A 88 3.47 -9.51 -2.47
CA GLU A 88 2.97 -9.53 -3.85
C GLU A 88 2.06 -8.33 -4.16
N TYR A 89 1.27 -7.88 -3.19
CA TYR A 89 0.30 -6.81 -3.36
C TYR A 89 0.98 -5.43 -3.49
N VAL A 90 2.07 -5.20 -2.76
CA VAL A 90 2.92 -4.01 -2.93
C VAL A 90 3.51 -3.97 -4.33
N ILE A 91 4.00 -5.10 -4.84
CA ILE A 91 4.64 -5.17 -6.15
C ILE A 91 3.63 -4.84 -7.26
N VAL A 92 2.42 -5.40 -7.20
CA VAL A 92 1.37 -5.08 -8.17
C VAL A 92 0.97 -3.61 -8.10
N SER A 93 0.82 -3.06 -6.89
CA SER A 93 0.52 -1.63 -6.70
C SER A 93 1.62 -0.73 -7.27
N LEU A 94 2.89 -1.10 -7.04
CA LEU A 94 4.04 -0.38 -7.56
C LEU A 94 4.11 -0.42 -9.08
N MET A 95 3.86 -1.57 -9.72
CA MET A 95 3.85 -1.67 -11.20
C MET A 95 2.80 -0.74 -11.81
N SER A 96 1.62 -0.65 -11.19
CA SER A 96 0.59 0.32 -11.59
C SER A 96 1.08 1.76 -11.43
N ALA A 97 1.68 2.10 -10.28
CA ALA A 97 2.25 3.44 -10.05
C ALA A 97 3.36 3.78 -11.07
N CYS A 98 4.25 2.82 -11.39
CA CYS A 98 5.30 2.98 -12.39
C CYS A 98 4.74 3.27 -13.78
N SER A 99 3.64 2.63 -14.16
CA SER A 99 2.98 2.89 -15.44
C SER A 99 2.42 4.33 -15.53
N GLN A 100 1.99 4.89 -14.39
CA GLN A 100 1.45 6.25 -14.31
C GLN A 100 2.56 7.32 -14.29
N VAL A 101 3.69 7.04 -13.64
CA VAL A 101 4.85 7.96 -13.51
C VAL A 101 5.79 7.87 -14.71
N GLY A 102 5.78 6.75 -15.43
CA GLY A 102 6.78 6.44 -16.46
C GLY A 102 8.15 6.07 -15.90
N SER A 103 8.22 5.59 -14.64
CA SER A 103 9.48 5.24 -13.99
C SER A 103 9.99 3.88 -14.44
N LEU A 104 10.84 3.88 -15.47
CA LEU A 104 11.41 2.67 -16.06
C LEU A 104 12.32 1.90 -15.07
N GLU A 105 13.06 2.60 -14.21
CA GLU A 105 13.97 1.96 -13.26
C GLU A 105 13.22 1.13 -12.21
N LEU A 106 12.07 1.62 -11.73
CA LEU A 106 11.25 0.90 -10.78
C LEU A 106 10.47 -0.24 -11.43
N ALA A 107 10.03 -0.07 -12.68
CA ALA A 107 9.43 -1.15 -13.46
C ALA A 107 10.43 -2.31 -13.64
N LYS A 108 11.67 -2.02 -14.06
CA LYS A 108 12.75 -3.01 -14.18
C LYS A 108 13.05 -3.69 -12.84
N TRP A 109 13.08 -2.92 -11.74
CA TRP A 109 13.30 -3.48 -10.42
C TRP A 109 12.17 -4.43 -10.04
N ALA A 110 10.90 -4.04 -10.25
CA ALA A 110 9.75 -4.88 -9.96
C ALA A 110 9.78 -6.17 -10.80
N ASP A 111 10.07 -6.07 -12.10
CA ASP A 111 10.23 -7.23 -12.98
C ASP A 111 11.37 -8.16 -12.53
N SER A 112 12.51 -7.58 -12.12
CA SER A 112 13.65 -8.33 -11.57
C SER A 112 13.30 -9.00 -10.25
N TYR A 113 12.56 -8.32 -9.37
CA TYR A 113 12.14 -8.86 -8.08
C TYR A 113 11.15 -10.01 -8.27
N VAL A 114 10.15 -9.83 -9.15
CA VAL A 114 9.16 -10.86 -9.51
C VAL A 114 9.83 -12.07 -10.10
N SER A 115 10.79 -11.91 -11.02
CA SER A 115 11.49 -13.04 -11.65
C SER A 115 12.42 -13.81 -10.70
N GLN A 116 12.93 -13.17 -9.65
CA GLN A 116 13.79 -13.79 -8.64
C GLN A 116 12.98 -14.39 -7.47
N SER A 117 11.84 -13.79 -7.15
CA SER A 117 10.87 -14.38 -6.25
C SER A 117 10.13 -15.51 -6.98
N SER A 118 9.80 -16.62 -6.32
CA SER A 118 8.97 -17.67 -6.92
C SER A 118 7.49 -17.24 -7.13
N LEU A 119 7.23 -15.93 -7.25
CA LEU A 119 5.92 -15.33 -7.46
C LEU A 119 5.57 -15.46 -8.94
N ASP A 120 4.83 -16.52 -9.25
CA ASP A 120 4.27 -16.72 -10.58
C ASP A 120 3.08 -15.77 -10.80
N LEU A 121 3.37 -14.49 -11.06
CA LEU A 121 2.39 -13.47 -11.45
C LEU A 121 1.74 -13.76 -12.82
N ARG A 122 2.10 -14.88 -13.48
CA ARG A 122 1.59 -15.32 -14.79
C ARG A 122 0.60 -16.47 -14.68
N ARG A 123 -0.31 -16.45 -13.71
CA ARG A 123 -1.53 -17.26 -13.80
C ARG A 123 -2.65 -16.47 -14.46
N PRO A 124 -2.84 -16.57 -15.79
CA PRO A 124 -4.13 -16.26 -16.39
C PRO A 124 -5.13 -17.29 -15.86
N HIS A 125 -5.86 -16.96 -14.81
CA HIS A 125 -7.12 -17.63 -14.57
C HIS A 125 -8.08 -17.20 -15.68
N VAL A 126 -8.54 -18.20 -16.43
CA VAL A 126 -9.48 -18.15 -17.56
C VAL A 126 -8.85 -17.87 -18.94
N VAL A 127 -8.07 -18.86 -19.43
CA VAL A 127 -8.15 -19.26 -20.84
C VAL A 127 -8.52 -20.74 -20.89
N ALA A 128 -9.75 -21.02 -20.49
CA ALA A 128 -10.45 -22.25 -20.84
C ALA A 128 -11.91 -21.83 -21.09
N ASP A 129 -12.49 -22.35 -22.17
CA ASP A 129 -13.86 -22.15 -22.65
C ASP A 129 -14.04 -21.08 -23.75
N LEU A 130 -13.51 -21.38 -24.95
CA LEU A 130 -14.32 -21.73 -26.13
C LEU A 130 -13.44 -21.73 -27.39
N GLN A 131 -12.76 -22.85 -27.63
CA GLN A 131 -12.63 -23.40 -28.98
C GLN A 131 -13.39 -24.72 -28.98
N LEU A 132 -14.68 -24.64 -29.30
CA LEU A 132 -15.43 -25.60 -30.13
C LEU A 132 -16.48 -24.82 -30.91
#